data_AF-A0A7G9B2D0-F1
#
_entry.id   AF-A0A7G9B2D0-F1
#
_cell.length_a   1.000
_cell.length_b   1.000
_cell.length_c   1.000
_cell.angle_alpha   90.00
_cell.angle_beta   90.00
_cell.angle_gamma   90.00
#
_symmetry.space_group_name_H-M   'P 1'
#
loop_
_entity.id
_entity.type
_entity.pdbx_description
1 polymer ?
#
loop_
_entity_poly.entity_id
_entity_poly.type
_entity_poly.pdbx_seq_one_letter_code
_entity_poly.pdbx_strand_id
1 'polypeptide(L)'
;MNGIDELRPVTAAQLLKLRRDPLLSQCAPEESGLLGNALVLSKCCYQEGKPAFECAAQVMETLTAEQIERLIRLLCAGEQPRERPLDAGKSAAFDQERFRCMQEETT
;
A
#
# COMPACT_ATOMS: atom_id res chain seq x y z
N MET A 1 -9.28 3.91 1.43
CA MET A 1 -7.97 3.75 0.76
C MET A 1 -8.25 3.93 -0.72
N ASN A 2 -7.94 5.07 -1.35
CA ASN A 2 -8.11 5.42 -2.78
C ASN A 2 -9.05 4.54 -3.64
N GLY A 3 -10.29 4.25 -3.19
CA GLY A 3 -11.24 3.37 -3.88
C GLY A 3 -10.91 1.86 -3.94
N ILE A 4 -9.73 1.39 -3.52
CA ILE A 4 -9.36 -0.04 -3.60
C ILE A 4 -10.05 -0.81 -2.48
N ASP A 5 -10.93 -1.75 -2.85
CA ASP A 5 -11.73 -2.57 -1.92
C ASP A 5 -11.33 -4.05 -1.92
N GLU A 6 -10.64 -4.51 -2.97
CA GLU A 6 -10.31 -5.92 -3.15
C GLU A 6 -8.87 -6.11 -3.66
N LEU A 7 -8.18 -7.10 -3.10
CA LEU A 7 -6.89 -7.61 -3.53
C LEU A 7 -7.04 -9.05 -4.01
N ARG A 8 -6.66 -9.28 -5.26
CA ARG A 8 -6.65 -10.60 -5.91
C ARG A 8 -5.20 -11.04 -6.15
N PRO A 9 -4.66 -11.99 -5.38
CA PRO A 9 -3.31 -12.50 -5.59
C PRO A 9 -3.14 -13.10 -6.98
N VAL A 10 -2.03 -12.78 -7.62
CA VAL A 10 -1.60 -13.43 -8.85
C VAL A 10 -0.83 -14.72 -8.53
N THR A 11 -0.80 -15.64 -9.49
CA THR A 11 -0.01 -16.87 -9.37
C THR A 11 1.49 -16.57 -9.32
N ALA A 12 2.28 -17.46 -8.71
CA ALA A 12 3.75 -17.34 -8.72
C ALA A 12 4.32 -17.27 -10.14
N ALA A 13 3.73 -18.00 -11.10
CA ALA A 13 4.10 -17.93 -12.51
C ALA A 13 3.85 -16.54 -13.13
N GLN A 14 2.75 -15.87 -12.77
CA GLN A 14 2.48 -14.50 -13.21
C GLN A 14 3.44 -13.49 -12.56
N LEU A 15 3.78 -13.66 -11.27
CA LEU A 15 4.78 -12.81 -10.61
C LEU A 15 6.14 -12.92 -11.31
N LEU A 16 6.57 -14.12 -11.68
CA LEU A 16 7.82 -14.32 -12.42
C LEU A 16 7.78 -13.66 -13.81
N LYS A 17 6.63 -13.64 -14.49
CA LYS A 17 6.47 -12.91 -15.75
C LYS A 17 6.62 -11.40 -15.54
N LEU A 18 6.00 -10.84 -14.51
CA LEU A 18 6.14 -9.42 -14.15
C LEU A 18 7.58 -9.06 -13.80
N ARG A 19 8.30 -9.93 -13.08
CA ARG A 19 9.73 -9.71 -12.75
C ARG A 19 10.65 -9.69 -13.97
N ARG A 20 10.23 -10.31 -15.07
CA ARG A 20 10.95 -10.29 -16.36
C ARG A 20 10.49 -9.16 -17.28
N ASP A 21 9.65 -8.25 -16.77
CA ASP A 21 9.20 -7.11 -17.55
C ASP A 21 10.42 -6.25 -17.97
N PRO A 22 10.55 -5.90 -19.26
CA PRO A 22 11.64 -5.07 -19.75
C PRO A 22 11.76 -3.73 -19.02
N LEU A 23 10.65 -3.18 -18.49
CA LEU A 23 10.66 -1.94 -17.70
C LEU A 23 11.52 -2.12 -16.45
N LEU A 24 11.41 -3.24 -15.75
CA LEU A 24 12.23 -3.53 -14.57
C LEU A 24 13.69 -3.78 -14.90
N SER A 25 13.96 -4.30 -16.11
CA SER A 25 15.34 -4.58 -16.56
C SER A 25 16.11 -3.32 -16.97
N GLN A 26 15.40 -2.22 -17.23
CA GLN A 26 15.96 -0.94 -17.66
C GLN A 26 16.07 0.09 -16.51
N CYS A 27 15.40 -0.13 -15.39
CA CYS A 27 15.46 0.73 -14.21
C CYS A 27 16.71 0.46 -13.37
N ALA A 28 17.13 1.47 -12.61
CA ALA A 28 18.18 1.30 -11.62
C ALA A 28 17.73 0.27 -10.54
N PRO A 29 18.65 -0.51 -9.95
CA PRO A 29 18.30 -1.50 -8.92
C PRO A 29 17.46 -0.92 -7.78
N GLU A 30 17.76 0.30 -7.35
CA GLU A 30 17.04 1.04 -6.32
C GLU A 30 15.59 1.41 -6.70
N GLU A 31 15.34 1.68 -7.98
CA GLU A 31 14.02 2.01 -8.52
C GLU A 31 13.19 0.76 -8.80
N SER A 32 13.85 -0.36 -9.10
CA SER A 32 13.24 -1.64 -9.48
C SER A 32 12.32 -2.21 -8.40
N GLY A 33 12.60 -1.92 -7.12
CA GLY A 33 11.77 -2.36 -6.00
C GLY A 33 10.40 -1.72 -6.01
N LEU A 34 10.36 -0.38 -6.11
CA LEU A 34 9.11 0.37 -6.11
C LEU A 34 8.30 0.13 -7.39
N LEU A 35 8.95 0.16 -8.56
CA LEU A 35 8.30 -0.14 -9.84
C LEU A 35 7.77 -1.58 -9.89
N GLY A 36 8.52 -2.54 -9.34
CA GLY A 36 8.10 -3.93 -9.25
C GLY A 36 6.84 -4.10 -8.40
N ASN A 37 6.79 -3.41 -7.25
CA ASN A 37 5.60 -3.38 -6.41
C ASN A 37 4.41 -2.75 -7.14
N ALA A 38 4.62 -1.64 -7.85
CA ALA A 38 3.58 -0.99 -8.65
C ALA A 38 3.02 -1.90 -9.77
N LEU A 39 3.89 -2.65 -10.47
CA LEU A 39 3.46 -3.65 -11.46
C LEU A 39 2.57 -4.73 -10.85
N VAL A 40 2.95 -5.27 -9.68
CA VAL A 40 2.14 -6.25 -8.96
C VAL A 40 0.78 -5.66 -8.59
N LEU A 41 0.75 -4.47 -7.98
CA LEU A 41 -0.50 -3.83 -7.57
C LEU A 41 -1.41 -3.50 -8.76
N SER A 42 -0.86 -3.15 -9.93
CA SER A 42 -1.67 -2.93 -11.15
C SER A 42 -2.45 -4.17 -11.61
N LYS A 43 -2.05 -5.37 -11.18
CA LYS A 43 -2.72 -6.63 -11.52
C LYS A 43 -3.58 -7.19 -10.38
N CYS A 44 -3.31 -6.76 -9.14
CA CYS A 44 -3.94 -7.32 -7.96
C CYS A 44 -5.02 -6.42 -7.35
N CYS A 45 -4.97 -5.10 -7.56
CA CYS A 45 -5.92 -4.17 -6.96
C CYS A 45 -7.21 -4.06 -7.80
N TYR A 46 -8.34 -4.20 -7.13
CA TYR A 46 -9.67 -4.07 -7.68
C TYR A 46 -10.49 -3.03 -6.90
N GLN A 47 -11.41 -2.40 -7.60
CA GLN A 47 -12.43 -1.50 -7.09
C GLN A 47 -13.76 -1.91 -7.72
N GLU A 48 -14.76 -2.23 -6.88
CA GLU A 48 -16.10 -2.64 -7.32
C GLU A 48 -16.07 -3.77 -8.37
N GLY A 49 -15.15 -4.72 -8.18
CA GLY A 49 -14.96 -5.86 -9.07
C GLY A 49 -14.23 -5.57 -10.39
N LYS A 50 -13.79 -4.33 -10.64
CA LYS A 50 -12.98 -3.93 -11.80
C LYS A 50 -11.53 -3.68 -11.41
N PRO A 51 -10.55 -3.85 -12.32
CA PRO A 51 -9.17 -3.45 -12.03
C PRO A 51 -9.11 -1.98 -11.63
N ALA A 52 -8.48 -1.68 -10.48
CA ALA A 52 -8.35 -0.33 -9.97
C ALA A 52 -7.32 0.50 -10.74
N PHE A 53 -6.38 -0.16 -11.43
CA PHE A 53 -5.34 0.46 -12.22
C PHE A 53 -5.15 -0.26 -13.54
N GLU A 54 -4.81 0.48 -14.58
CA GLU A 54 -4.49 -0.05 -15.90
C GLU A 54 -3.02 -0.46 -16.00
N CYS A 55 -2.12 0.27 -15.33
CA CYS A 55 -0.67 0.08 -15.42
C CYS A 55 0.07 0.54 -14.15
N ALA A 56 1.37 0.22 -14.08
CA ALA A 56 2.23 0.60 -12.95
C ALA A 56 2.44 2.12 -12.82
N ALA A 57 2.46 2.86 -13.93
CA ALA A 57 2.60 4.32 -13.89
C ALA A 57 1.43 4.96 -13.13
N GLN A 58 0.20 4.54 -13.43
CA GLN A 58 -0.99 5.01 -12.73
C GLN A 58 -0.96 4.69 -11.23
N VAL A 59 -0.40 3.53 -10.84
CA VAL A 59 -0.19 3.20 -9.42
C VAL A 59 0.76 4.21 -8.76
N MET A 60 1.89 4.51 -9.39
CA MET A 60 2.88 5.44 -8.85
C MET A 60 2.40 6.90 -8.82
N GLU A 61 1.54 7.30 -9.77
CA GLU A 61 0.90 8.62 -9.79
C GLU A 61 -0.20 8.76 -8.73
N THR A 62 -0.87 7.67 -8.39
CA THR A 62 -2.06 7.69 -7.50
C THR A 62 -1.70 7.40 -6.04
N LEU A 63 -0.69 6.55 -5.79
CA LEU A 63 -0.38 6.05 -4.46
C LEU A 63 0.96 6.57 -3.96
N THR A 64 1.03 6.88 -2.66
CA THR A 64 2.30 7.14 -2.00
C THR A 64 3.09 5.83 -1.79
N ALA A 65 4.40 5.94 -1.57
CA ALA A 65 5.24 4.78 -1.25
C ALA A 65 4.73 3.99 -0.02
N GLU A 66 4.26 4.69 1.02
CA GLU A 66 3.66 4.06 2.21
C GLU A 66 2.39 3.26 1.87
N GLN A 67 1.53 3.81 1.00
CA GLN A 67 0.31 3.12 0.56
C GLN A 67 0.62 1.89 -0.27
N ILE A 68 1.61 1.97 -1.18
CA ILE A 68 2.11 0.83 -1.95
C ILE A 68 2.63 -0.26 -1.03
N GLU A 69 3.49 0.09 -0.07
CA GLU A 69 4.05 -0.86 0.88
C GLU A 69 2.94 -1.55 1.69
N ARG A 70 1.97 -0.79 2.19
CA ARG A 70 0.85 -1.33 2.96
C ARG A 70 0.02 -2.31 2.14
N LEU A 71 -0.29 -1.99 0.88
CA LEU A 71 -1.04 -2.88 0.01
C LEU A 71 -0.29 -4.18 -0.29
N ILE A 72 1.04 -4.11 -0.51
CA ILE A 72 1.86 -5.30 -0.69
C ILE A 72 1.87 -6.17 0.57
N ARG A 73 1.97 -5.57 1.76
CA ARG A 73 1.89 -6.32 3.03
C ARG A 73 0.55 -7.05 3.18
N LEU A 74 -0.56 -6.37 2.88
CA LEU A 74 -1.89 -6.99 2.90
C LEU A 74 -2.00 -8.14 1.89
N LEU A 75 -1.51 -7.93 0.67
CA LEU A 75 -1.50 -8.95 -0.38
C LEU A 75 -0.72 -10.20 0.05
N CYS A 76 0.46 -10.03 0.64
CA CYS A 76 1.27 -11.13 1.16
C CYS A 76 0.63 -11.86 2.35
N ALA A 77 -0.14 -11.15 3.17
CA ALA A 77 -0.89 -11.72 4.29
C ALA A 77 -2.21 -12.39 3.86
N GLY A 78 -2.61 -12.26 2.58
CA GLY A 78 -3.92 -12.70 2.11
C GLY A 78 -5.08 -11.90 2.70
N GLU A 79 -4.80 -10.68 3.16
CA GLU A 79 -5.78 -9.78 3.76
C GLU A 79 -6.36 -8.83 2.72
N GLN A 80 -7.63 -8.44 2.94
CA GLN A 80 -8.30 -7.46 2.10
C GLN A 80 -8.09 -6.04 2.64
N PRO A 81 -8.09 -5.01 1.78
CA PRO A 81 -8.12 -3.62 2.20
C PRO A 81 -9.39 -3.36 3.01
N ARG A 82 -9.27 -3.40 4.33
CA ARG A 82 -10.36 -2.90 5.19
C ARG A 82 -10.37 -1.39 5.06
N GLU A 83 -11.55 -0.81 4.88
CA GLU A 83 -11.74 0.57 5.28
C GLU A 83 -11.25 0.65 6.73
N ARG A 84 -10.15 1.37 6.94
CA ARG A 84 -9.73 1.71 8.29
C ARG A 84 -10.97 2.38 8.88
N PRO A 85 -11.56 1.88 10.00
CA PRO A 85 -12.63 2.62 10.65
C PRO A 85 -12.14 4.06 10.78
N LEU A 86 -12.99 5.04 10.46
CA LEU A 86 -12.63 6.47 10.51
C LEU A 86 -11.96 6.86 11.86
N ASP A 87 -12.12 6.05 12.89
CA ASP A 87 -11.55 6.21 14.23
C ASP A 87 -10.16 5.58 14.46
N ALA A 88 -9.65 4.69 13.60
CA ALA A 88 -8.30 4.11 13.77
C ALA A 88 -7.16 5.04 13.29
N GLY A 89 -7.51 6.26 12.88
CA GLY A 89 -6.59 7.38 12.68
C GLY A 89 -6.70 8.48 13.74
N LYS A 90 -7.67 8.39 14.66
CA LYS A 90 -7.61 9.13 15.91
C LYS A 90 -6.75 8.30 16.86
N SER A 91 -5.42 8.39 16.73
CA SER A 91 -4.68 8.55 17.98
C SER A 91 -5.45 9.63 18.74
N ALA A 92 -6.03 9.31 19.90
CA ALA A 92 -6.73 10.29 20.72
C ALA A 92 -5.92 11.58 20.62
N ALA A 93 -6.53 12.64 20.06
CA ALA A 93 -5.81 13.87 19.73
C ALA A 93 -4.90 14.19 20.90
N PHE A 94 -3.60 14.43 20.64
CA PHE A 94 -2.60 14.56 21.69
C PHE A 94 -3.14 15.45 22.81
N ASP A 95 -3.42 14.82 23.94
CA ASP A 95 -4.08 15.47 25.06
C ASP A 95 -3.01 16.23 25.84
N GLN A 96 -2.88 17.51 25.47
CA GLN A 96 -1.85 18.39 26.01
C GLN A 96 -2.02 18.64 27.51
N GLU A 97 -3.23 18.48 28.05
CA GLU A 97 -3.53 18.56 29.48
C GLU A 97 -3.04 17.30 30.19
N ARG A 98 -3.35 16.09 29.67
CA ARG A 98 -2.83 14.83 30.21
C ARG A 98 -1.30 14.78 30.21
N PHE A 99 -0.67 15.28 29.15
CA PHE A 99 0.79 15.32 29.07
C PHE A 99 1.39 16.30 30.08
N ARG A 100 0.75 17.45 30.34
CA ARG A 100 1.19 18.41 31.37
C ARG A 100 1.08 17.82 32.77
N CYS A 101 -0.07 17.21 33.08
CA CYS A 101 -0.31 16.57 34.38
C CYS A 101 0.72 15.46 34.67
N MET A 102 1.11 14.69 33.65
CA MET A 102 2.16 13.66 33.77
C MET A 102 3.56 14.24 34.05
N GLN A 103 3.88 15.47 33.62
CA GLN A 103 5.16 16.10 33.97
C GLN A 103 5.20 16.62 35.40
N GLU A 104 4.06 17.10 35.90
CA GLU A 104 3.93 17.64 37.27
C GLU A 104 3.98 16.55 38.33
N GLU A 105 3.58 15.30 38.03
CA GLU A 105 3.71 14.15 38.95
C GLU A 105 5.16 13.63 39.12
N THR A 106 6.10 14.13 38.32
CA THR A 106 7.52 13.75 38.37
C THR A 106 8.43 14.76 39.11
N THR A 107 7.85 15.75 39.79
CA THR A 107 8.56 16.72 40.65
C THR A 107 8.15 16.55 42.10
#